data_AF-A0A9K3JH08-F1
#
_entry.id   AF-A0A9K3JH08-F1
#
_cell.length_a   1.000
_cell.length_b   1.000
_cell.length_c   1.000
_cell.angle_alpha   90.00
_cell.angle_beta   90.00
_cell.angle_gamma   90.00
#
_symmetry.space_group_name_H-M   'P 1'
#
loop_
_entity.id
_entity.type
_entity.pdbx_description
1 polymer ?
#
loop_
_entity_poly.entity_id
_entity_poly.type
_entity_poly.pdbx_seq_one_letter_code
_entity_poly.pdbx_strand_id
1 'polypeptide(L)'
;MVLHPYFIQKEPDELTRYLYPGCSGSDDNPKLNPAWGPDLGKLCTSRVLVAVAEKDFLKARGVEYYETLKKSIWEGTIEFVENEDEDHIFYLLNPSSEMAKALFQHLISFINQN
;
A
#
# COMPACT_ATOMS: atom_id res chain seq x y z
N MET A 1 -8.39 4.09 9.98
CA MET A 1 -7.23 3.74 9.13
C MET A 1 -7.34 2.28 8.76
N VAL A 2 -7.57 1.97 7.49
CA VAL A 2 -7.56 0.58 7.01
C VAL A 2 -6.18 0.35 6.41
N LEU A 3 -5.36 -0.48 7.05
CA LEU A 3 -4.22 -1.10 6.36
C LEU A 3 -4.83 -2.18 5.47
N HIS A 4 -4.93 -1.91 4.17
CA HIS A 4 -5.25 -2.94 3.20
C HIS A 4 -3.93 -3.51 2.67
N PRO A 5 -3.49 -4.68 3.13
CA PRO A 5 -2.23 -5.19 2.68
C PRO A 5 -2.42 -5.80 1.28
N TYR A 6 -1.93 -5.08 0.29
CA TYR A 6 -1.91 -5.54 -1.09
C TYR A 6 -0.69 -6.43 -1.30
N PHE A 7 -0.94 -7.72 -1.56
CA PHE A 7 0.10 -8.74 -1.50
C PHE A 7 0.46 -9.37 -2.84
N ILE A 8 -0.33 -9.20 -3.91
CA ILE A 8 -0.14 -9.98 -5.14
C ILE A 8 0.25 -9.11 -6.32
N GLN A 9 1.40 -9.43 -6.92
CA GLN A 9 1.78 -8.97 -8.26
C GLN A 9 1.22 -9.92 -9.33
N LYS A 10 1.46 -9.63 -10.61
CA LYS A 10 0.98 -10.43 -11.76
C LYS A 10 1.34 -11.92 -11.70
N GLU A 11 2.40 -12.28 -10.98
CA GLU A 11 2.73 -13.66 -10.63
C GLU A 11 2.98 -13.78 -9.12
N PRO A 12 2.68 -14.93 -8.49
CA PRO A 12 2.81 -15.09 -7.05
C PRO A 12 4.28 -15.35 -6.72
N ASP A 13 4.88 -14.51 -5.87
CA ASP A 13 6.21 -14.77 -5.32
C ASP A 13 6.14 -15.81 -4.18
N GLU A 14 7.30 -16.15 -3.60
CA GLU A 14 7.35 -17.10 -2.49
C GLU A 14 6.50 -16.66 -1.28
N LEU A 15 6.54 -15.36 -0.95
CA LEU A 15 5.74 -14.79 0.14
C LEU A 15 4.24 -14.96 -0.14
N THR A 16 3.81 -14.70 -1.36
CA THR A 16 2.43 -14.87 -1.81
C THR A 16 1.99 -16.32 -1.71
N ARG A 17 2.80 -17.27 -2.19
CA ARG A 17 2.49 -18.72 -2.12
C ARG A 17 2.44 -19.22 -0.68
N TYR A 18 3.27 -18.68 0.20
CA TYR A 18 3.28 -19.01 1.61
C TYR A 18 2.01 -18.51 2.31
N LEU A 19 1.63 -17.25 2.09
CA LEU A 19 0.44 -16.64 2.70
C LEU A 19 -0.86 -17.21 2.13
N TYR A 20 -0.88 -17.57 0.84
CA TYR A 20 -2.04 -18.08 0.12
C TYR A 20 -1.71 -19.37 -0.63
N PRO A 21 -1.62 -20.51 0.09
CA PRO A 21 -1.33 -21.80 -0.51
C PRO A 21 -2.42 -22.16 -1.54
N GLY A 22 -2.03 -22.37 -2.80
CA GLY A 22 -2.95 -22.66 -3.90
C GLY A 22 -3.28 -21.47 -4.81
N CYS A 23 -2.79 -20.26 -4.50
CA CYS A 23 -2.89 -19.13 -5.42
C CYS A 23 -2.02 -19.39 -6.66
N SER A 24 -2.66 -19.44 -7.83
CA SER A 24 -1.97 -19.58 -9.12
C SER A 24 -1.33 -18.28 -9.60
N GLY A 25 -1.55 -17.16 -8.89
CA GLY A 25 -1.06 -15.82 -9.24
C GLY A 25 -1.81 -15.12 -10.36
N SER A 26 -2.59 -15.88 -11.13
CA SER A 26 -3.64 -15.38 -12.03
C SER A 26 -5.01 -15.36 -11.35
N ASP A 27 -5.06 -15.53 -10.03
CA ASP A 27 -6.32 -15.55 -9.29
C ASP A 27 -6.83 -14.10 -9.22
N ASP A 28 -7.93 -13.81 -9.91
CA ASP A 28 -8.68 -12.54 -9.87
C ASP A 28 -9.37 -12.34 -8.50
N ASN A 29 -8.79 -12.89 -7.44
CA ASN A 29 -9.33 -12.86 -6.11
C ASN A 29 -9.25 -11.42 -5.60
N PRO A 30 -10.39 -10.79 -5.31
CA PRO A 30 -10.46 -9.39 -4.90
C PRO A 30 -9.77 -9.13 -3.54
N LYS A 31 -9.53 -10.18 -2.75
CA LYS A 31 -8.74 -10.11 -1.50
C LYS A 31 -7.25 -9.91 -1.75
N LEU A 32 -6.79 -10.25 -2.96
CA LEU A 32 -5.40 -10.35 -3.33
C LEU A 32 -4.99 -9.26 -4.31
N ASN A 33 -5.89 -8.95 -5.25
CA ASN A 33 -5.73 -7.85 -6.18
C ASN A 33 -6.92 -6.89 -6.09
N PRO A 34 -6.74 -5.68 -5.54
CA PRO A 34 -7.82 -4.74 -5.37
C PRO A 34 -8.31 -4.17 -6.71
N ALA A 35 -7.52 -4.22 -7.80
CA ALA A 35 -7.97 -3.88 -9.16
C ALA A 35 -9.09 -4.80 -9.67
N TRP A 36 -9.22 -6.00 -9.10
CA TRP A 36 -10.27 -6.98 -9.43
C TRP A 36 -11.37 -7.04 -8.38
N GLY A 37 -11.28 -6.20 -7.35
CA GLY A 37 -12.32 -6.03 -6.34
C GLY A 37 -13.41 -5.04 -6.77
N PRO A 38 -14.71 -5.42 -6.73
CA PRO A 38 -15.82 -4.50 -7.00
C PRO A 38 -15.98 -3.40 -5.94
N ASP A 39 -15.06 -3.31 -4.97
CA ASP A 39 -15.24 -2.61 -3.71
C ASP A 39 -14.23 -1.47 -3.46
N LEU A 40 -13.18 -1.30 -4.29
CA LEU A 40 -12.29 -0.13 -4.16
C LEU A 40 -13.07 1.19 -4.28
N GLY A 41 -14.02 1.25 -5.22
CA GLY A 41 -14.93 2.38 -5.38
C GLY A 41 -15.86 2.61 -4.18
N LYS A 42 -16.02 1.61 -3.30
CA LYS A 42 -16.89 1.63 -2.12
C LYS A 42 -16.12 1.81 -0.82
N LEU A 43 -14.83 2.18 -0.88
CA LEU A 43 -14.06 2.47 0.32
C LEU A 43 -14.79 3.51 1.17
N CYS A 44 -15.19 3.11 2.38
CA CYS A 44 -15.94 3.96 3.30
C CYS A 44 -15.08 5.08 3.94
N THR A 45 -13.80 5.17 3.57
CA THR A 45 -12.90 6.25 4.01
C THR A 45 -12.89 7.36 2.96
N SER A 46 -12.83 8.60 3.43
CA SER A 46 -12.70 9.78 2.56
C SER A 46 -11.25 10.07 2.17
N ARG A 47 -10.28 9.49 2.89
CA ARG A 47 -8.85 9.76 2.70
C ARG A 47 -8.02 8.48 2.78
N VAL A 48 -6.98 8.39 1.96
CA VAL A 48 -5.99 7.30 1.95
C VAL A 48 -4.58 7.87 1.81
N LEU A 49 -3.65 7.35 2.62
CA LEU A 49 -2.23 7.61 2.49
C LEU A 49 -1.53 6.32 2.06
N VAL A 50 -0.77 6.38 0.97
CA VAL A 50 0.10 5.30 0.50
C VAL A 50 1.55 5.75 0.68
N ALA A 51 2.29 5.07 1.55
CA ALA A 51 3.70 5.32 1.77
C ALA A 51 4.53 4.11 1.33
N VAL A 52 5.55 4.33 0.50
CA VAL A 52 6.47 3.29 0.01
C VAL A 52 7.92 3.70 0.29
N ALA A 53 8.83 2.73 0.31
CA ALA A 53 10.27 2.96 0.39
C ALA A 53 10.90 2.64 -0.99
N GLU A 54 11.86 3.45 -1.43
CA GLU A 54 12.38 3.41 -2.80
C GLU A 54 13.00 2.05 -3.15
N LYS A 55 13.72 1.44 -2.21
CA LYS A 55 14.46 0.18 -2.40
C LYS A 55 13.65 -1.06 -2.00
N ASP A 56 12.43 -0.86 -1.48
CA ASP A 56 11.57 -1.96 -1.03
C ASP A 56 11.09 -2.79 -2.23
N PHE A 57 11.31 -4.10 -2.18
CA PHE A 57 10.84 -5.05 -3.19
C PHE A 57 9.30 -5.08 -3.33
N LEU A 58 8.57 -4.54 -2.35
CA LEU A 58 7.12 -4.37 -2.36
C LEU A 58 6.65 -3.04 -2.97
N LYS A 59 7.55 -2.08 -3.27
CA LYS A 59 7.19 -0.75 -3.78
C LYS A 59 6.22 -0.78 -4.95
N ALA A 60 6.47 -1.66 -5.93
CA ALA A 60 5.62 -1.79 -7.12
C ALA A 60 4.15 -2.04 -6.75
N ARG A 61 3.90 -2.80 -5.67
CA ARG A 61 2.55 -3.07 -5.17
C ARG A 61 1.88 -1.79 -4.67
N GLY A 62 2.56 -1.02 -3.82
CA GLY A 62 2.04 0.25 -3.29
C GLY A 62 1.71 1.24 -4.40
N VAL A 63 2.57 1.34 -5.42
CA VAL A 63 2.35 2.19 -6.60
C VAL A 63 1.11 1.75 -7.39
N GLU A 64 0.96 0.45 -7.65
CA GLU A 64 -0.20 -0.09 -8.37
C GLU A 64 -1.51 0.14 -7.60
N TYR A 65 -1.51 0.00 -6.27
CA TYR A 65 -2.66 0.34 -5.44
C TYR A 65 -3.05 1.81 -5.57
N TYR A 66 -2.08 2.72 -5.47
CA TYR A 66 -2.30 4.15 -5.62
C TYR A 66 -2.91 4.50 -6.98
N GLU A 67 -2.34 3.96 -8.06
CA GLU A 67 -2.80 4.19 -9.42
C GLU A 67 -4.19 3.61 -9.68
N THR A 68 -4.48 2.42 -9.14
CA THR A 68 -5.78 1.77 -9.28
C THR A 68 -6.86 2.56 -8.55
N LEU A 69 -6.59 2.98 -7.30
CA LEU A 69 -7.55 3.73 -6.50
C LEU A 69 -7.83 5.10 -7.13
N LYS A 70 -6.80 5.79 -7.63
CA LYS A 70 -6.91 7.06 -8.34
C LYS A 70 -7.74 6.99 -9.63
N LYS A 71 -7.77 5.83 -10.31
CA LYS A 71 -8.56 5.59 -11.53
C LYS A 71 -9.96 5.04 -11.25
N SER A 72 -10.25 4.70 -10.00
CA SER A 72 -11.54 4.11 -9.61
C SER A 72 -12.64 5.17 -9.49
N ILE A 73 -13.88 4.74 -9.24
CA ILE A 73 -15.02 5.63 -8.94
C ILE A 73 -15.00 6.19 -7.50
N TRP A 74 -13.98 5.88 -6.71
CA TRP A 74 -13.88 6.36 -5.33
C TRP A 74 -13.64 7.88 -5.31
N GLU A 75 -14.48 8.61 -4.58
CA GLU A 75 -14.50 10.08 -4.56
C GLU A 75 -13.65 10.70 -3.43
N GLY A 76 -12.84 9.90 -2.74
CA GLY A 76 -11.96 10.38 -1.68
C GLY A 76 -10.65 10.99 -2.20
N THR A 77 -9.81 11.47 -1.27
CA THR A 77 -8.47 11.99 -1.58
C THR A 77 -7.38 10.98 -1.25
N ILE A 78 -6.41 10.84 -2.13
CA ILE A 78 -5.27 9.94 -1.95
C ILE A 78 -3.95 10.71 -1.94
N GLU A 79 -3.13 10.44 -0.95
CA GLU A 79 -1.76 10.94 -0.82
C GLU A 79 -0.77 9.81 -1.10
N PHE A 80 0.33 10.14 -1.79
CA PHE A 80 1.41 9.22 -2.08
C PHE A 80 2.73 9.80 -1.59
N VAL A 81 3.48 9.00 -0.83
CA VAL A 81 4.80 9.36 -0.30
C VAL A 81 5.78 8.24 -0.65
N GLU A 82 6.85 8.60 -1.34
CA GLU A 82 8.00 7.72 -1.57
C GLU A 82 9.15 8.19 -0.68
N ASN A 83 9.69 7.27 0.12
CA ASN A 83 10.82 7.53 1.01
C ASN A 83 12.10 7.08 0.30
N GLU A 84 12.84 8.07 -0.22
CA GLU A 84 14.08 7.87 -0.96
C GLU A 84 15.13 7.16 -0.11
N ASP A 85 15.97 6.35 -0.77
CA ASP A 85 17.07 5.60 -0.18
C ASP A 85 16.74 4.57 0.91
N GLU A 86 15.49 4.45 1.33
CA GLU A 86 15.05 3.52 2.37
C GLU A 86 14.64 2.15 1.81
N ASP A 87 14.80 1.13 2.64
CA ASP A 87 14.41 -0.26 2.37
C ASP A 87 13.13 -0.65 3.13
N HIS A 88 12.66 -1.87 2.94
CA HIS A 88 11.51 -2.44 3.62
C HIS A 88 11.61 -2.22 5.14
N ILE A 89 10.50 -1.80 5.76
CA ILE A 89 10.36 -1.56 7.21
C ILE A 89 11.41 -0.63 7.84
N PHE A 90 12.02 0.28 7.07
CA PHE A 90 13.07 1.19 7.59
C PHE A 90 12.68 1.94 8.87
N TYR A 91 11.42 2.39 8.97
CA TYR A 91 10.89 3.12 10.13
C TYR A 91 10.85 2.27 11.41
N LEU A 92 10.85 0.94 11.28
CA LEU A 92 10.92 0.01 12.39
C LEU A 92 12.37 -0.37 12.73
N LEU A 93 13.23 -0.50 11.72
CA LEU A 93 14.64 -0.89 11.89
C LEU A 93 15.50 0.26 12.42
N ASN A 94 15.21 1.50 11.99
CA ASN A 94 15.89 2.71 12.45
C ASN A 94 14.88 3.82 12.74
N PRO A 95 14.11 3.72 13.85
CA PRO A 95 13.08 4.71 14.19
C PRO A 95 13.66 6.10 14.50
N SER A 96 14.97 6.21 14.75
CA SER A 96 15.66 7.47 14.97
C SER A 96 16.13 8.18 13.69
N SER A 97 15.98 7.56 12.51
CA SER A 97 16.37 8.18 11.23
C SER A 97 15.50 9.41 10.95
N GLU A 98 16.04 10.38 10.23
CA GLU A 98 15.27 11.56 9.83
C GLU A 98 14.10 11.18 8.90
N MET A 99 14.28 10.19 8.04
CA MET A 99 13.20 9.69 7.18
C MET A 99 12.10 9.00 8.00
N ALA A 100 12.45 8.20 9.01
CA ALA A 100 11.47 7.56 9.88
C ALA A 100 10.64 8.60 10.64
N LYS A 101 11.31 9.62 11.20
CA LYS A 101 10.64 10.75 11.86
C LYS A 101 9.74 11.51 10.89
N ALA A 102 10.19 11.78 9.67
CA ALA A 102 9.42 12.46 8.64
C ALA A 102 8.15 11.65 8.27
N LEU A 103 8.28 10.34 8.06
CA LEU A 103 7.14 9.46 7.80
C LEU A 103 6.12 9.50 8.96
N PHE A 104 6.58 9.42 10.22
CA PHE A 104 5.69 9.50 11.38
C PHE A 104 5.03 10.88 11.51
N GLN A 105 5.75 11.97 11.24
CA GLN A 105 5.18 13.32 11.23
C GLN A 105 4.09 13.46 10.15
N HIS A 106 4.33 12.93 8.95
CA HIS A 106 3.33 12.90 7.88
C HIS A 106 2.12 12.08 8.30
N LEU A 107 2.32 10.89 8.86
CA LEU A 107 1.24 10.04 9.35
C LEU A 107 0.40 10.72 10.43
N ILE A 108 1.03 11.37 11.40
CA ILE A 108 0.36 12.12 12.47
C ILE A 108 -0.45 13.29 11.86
N SER A 109 0.14 14.03 10.93
CA SER A 109 -0.55 15.12 10.21
C SER A 109 -1.77 14.60 9.45
N PHE A 110 -1.61 13.52 8.68
CA PHE A 110 -2.68 12.89 7.93
C PHE A 110 -3.85 12.47 8.82
N ILE A 111 -3.57 11.84 9.97
CA ILE A 111 -4.60 11.41 10.92
C ILE A 111 -5.32 12.59 11.56
N ASN A 112 -4.59 13.66 11.91
CA ASN A 112 -5.13 14.80 12.65
C ASN A 112 -5.78 15.89 11.79
N GLN A 113 -5.55 15.88 10.48
CA GLN A 113 -6.36 16.66 9.56
C GLN A 113 -7.80 16.15 9.66
N ASN A 114 -8.78 17.04 9.91
CA ASN A 114 -10.20 16.68 9.95
C ASN A 114 -10.79 16.68 8.54
#